data_AF-A0A8R1TSN9-F1
#
_entry.id   AF-A0A8R1TSN9-F1
#
_cell.length_a   1.000
_cell.length_b   1.000
_cell.length_c   1.000
_cell.angle_alpha   90.00
_cell.angle_beta   90.00
_cell.angle_gamma   90.00
#
_symmetry.space_group_name_H-M   'P 1'
#
loop_
_entity.id
_entity.type
_entity.pdbx_description
1 polymer ?
#
loop_
_entity_poly.entity_id
_entity_poly.type
_entity_poly.pdbx_seq_one_letter_code
_entity_poly.pdbx_strand_id
1 'polypeptide(L)'
;MANKQQWLFIIIITTVNKMIHVEAQPFIGARNNPYATLSKSKQLFEKKQPPCQLIPRKNVKPYMVHSLPPSHPKTSSPTYQNYYLDKPAVKKFIAEVTANTTRYRNPDETYGKVLLLMRQYFTRKDPKHHLYDGTLIRPSINRRIRNEIRSNVRIAGLLFQNDIALTLSQIKMIKALSEYRGKRIIISDPTYHWKNQSIAYRFGNNDRVWQDYIRKALRYWERETCLRFEENKLDDDYLFFIIGSGCYSSVGRLGGSQIISIGDGCETLGIISHELGHALGFWHEQVRPDRDKYVHINLKNVISGTEGNFEKLNPSQLIDLGVPYDLGSVMHYATNTFTKRFMDFTVDPIDVKYRSTVGNRVKPSFIDFKQINSFYCFNRCQMTNLRCRHGGYPDPNNCNVCKCPEGFGGQECTNLQYSSCGYEKLASNEWQLLEYTGSSNCYWKIYSRNSRIRFELTETHYKCDPVCEEYVEVKHKLDFQTSGFRSCCLPIVGEILSEDKMIIIISRASRPSHFVLRFINAQPIEPKSLTLTYKRTPPMKNNFIRCKCRIIVIKCKFRRLHNCKTTYPIKDRSRLNSSRFARRFLNVKFPVKSSNYNKSYNYYRYPRRSTS
;
A
#
# COMPACT_ATOMS: atom_id res chain seq x y z
N MET A 1 -16.71 -42.55 29.47
CA MET A 1 -15.69 -42.12 28.49
C MET A 1 -15.40 -40.62 28.49
N ALA A 2 -16.31 -39.74 28.95
CA ALA A 2 -16.12 -38.28 28.92
C ALA A 2 -14.90 -37.74 29.71
N ASN A 3 -14.53 -38.37 30.84
CA ASN A 3 -13.38 -37.91 31.64
C ASN A 3 -12.01 -38.14 31.01
N LYS A 4 -11.84 -39.17 30.15
CA LYS A 4 -10.52 -39.45 29.54
C LYS A 4 -10.15 -38.42 28.48
N GLN A 5 -11.12 -37.89 27.73
CA GLN A 5 -10.86 -36.88 26.69
C GLN A 5 -10.48 -35.52 27.27
N GLN A 6 -11.08 -35.11 28.40
CA GLN A 6 -10.72 -33.86 29.07
C GLN A 6 -9.29 -33.90 29.64
N TRP A 7 -8.90 -35.03 30.26
CA TRP A 7 -7.53 -35.22 30.75
C TRP A 7 -6.49 -35.20 29.62
N LEU A 8 -6.80 -35.83 28.47
CA LEU A 8 -5.90 -35.80 27.31
C LEU A 8 -5.67 -34.35 26.81
N PHE A 9 -6.73 -33.54 26.77
CA PHE A 9 -6.66 -32.14 26.33
C PHE A 9 -5.83 -31.26 27.27
N ILE A 10 -5.97 -31.45 28.60
CA ILE A 10 -5.19 -30.71 29.60
C ILE A 10 -3.72 -31.09 29.53
N ILE A 11 -3.41 -32.37 29.34
CA ILE A 11 -2.02 -32.84 29.16
C ILE A 11 -1.41 -32.18 27.92
N ILE A 12 -2.09 -32.20 26.77
CA ILE A 12 -1.58 -31.59 25.53
C ILE A 12 -1.27 -30.09 25.73
N ILE A 13 -2.20 -29.32 26.30
CA ILE A 13 -2.01 -27.88 26.53
C ILE A 13 -0.82 -27.61 27.48
N THR A 14 -0.68 -28.40 28.55
CA THR A 14 0.43 -28.21 29.50
C THR A 14 1.79 -28.60 28.92
N THR A 15 1.86 -29.66 28.10
CA THR A 15 3.11 -29.99 27.36
C THR A 15 3.47 -28.92 26.34
N VAL A 16 2.50 -28.43 25.56
CA VAL A 16 2.75 -27.37 24.57
C VAL A 16 3.22 -26.09 25.25
N ASN A 17 2.60 -25.69 26.37
CA ASN A 17 3.05 -24.51 27.13
C ASN A 17 4.44 -24.71 27.75
N LYS A 18 4.78 -25.91 28.24
CA LYS A 18 6.14 -26.20 28.72
C LYS A 18 7.18 -26.12 27.60
N MET A 19 6.88 -26.63 26.41
CA MET A 19 7.80 -26.53 25.26
C MET A 19 8.00 -25.07 24.83
N ILE A 20 6.93 -24.27 24.82
CA ILE A 20 7.01 -22.83 24.51
C ILE A 20 7.85 -22.07 25.56
N HIS A 21 7.78 -22.46 26.84
CA HIS A 21 8.56 -21.81 27.90
C HIS A 21 10.04 -22.26 27.95
N VAL A 22 10.38 -23.46 27.49
CA VAL A 22 11.78 -23.93 27.45
C VAL A 22 12.55 -23.30 26.29
N GLU A 23 11.90 -22.95 25.17
CA GLU A 23 12.56 -22.26 24.05
C GLU A 23 12.69 -20.74 24.23
N ALA A 24 12.06 -20.17 25.25
CA ALA A 24 12.18 -18.75 25.59
C ALA A 24 13.36 -18.48 26.54
N GLN A 25 14.55 -19.00 26.24
CA GLN A 25 15.79 -18.45 26.80
C GLN A 25 16.36 -17.38 25.85
N PRO A 26 16.70 -16.19 26.37
CA PRO A 26 17.16 -15.09 25.54
C PRO A 26 18.53 -15.41 24.93
N PHE A 27 18.58 -15.49 23.61
CA PHE A 27 19.81 -15.56 22.83
C PHE A 27 20.70 -14.33 23.12
N ILE A 28 21.62 -14.49 24.07
CA ILE A 28 22.77 -13.63 24.30
C ILE A 28 23.91 -14.23 23.47
N GLY A 29 24.22 -13.64 22.31
CA GLY A 29 25.42 -14.03 21.57
C GLY A 29 25.35 -13.89 20.06
N ALA A 30 25.42 -12.65 19.56
CA ALA A 30 25.93 -12.38 18.23
C ALA A 30 26.71 -11.06 18.25
N ARG A 31 27.77 -11.02 19.07
CA ARG A 31 28.92 -10.15 18.81
C ARG A 31 29.67 -10.79 17.66
N ASN A 32 29.50 -10.25 16.45
CA ASN A 32 30.51 -10.20 15.37
C ASN A 32 29.86 -9.50 14.18
N ASN A 33 30.07 -8.18 14.09
CA ASN A 33 29.74 -7.38 12.91
C ASN A 33 30.91 -7.53 11.92
N PRO A 34 30.74 -8.21 10.75
CA PRO A 34 31.85 -8.49 9.84
C PRO A 34 32.26 -7.33 8.92
N TYR A 35 31.71 -6.12 9.08
CA TYR A 35 31.92 -5.03 8.10
C TYR A 35 32.41 -3.72 8.73
N ALA A 36 33.25 -3.83 9.76
CA ALA A 36 33.90 -2.71 10.41
C ALA A 36 35.28 -2.41 9.79
N THR A 37 35.31 -1.68 8.66
CA THR A 37 36.49 -0.88 8.27
C THR A 37 36.05 0.30 7.42
N LEU A 38 35.87 1.47 8.05
CA LEU A 38 35.76 2.76 7.38
C LEU A 38 37.17 3.32 7.15
N SER A 39 37.49 3.68 5.91
CA SER A 39 38.64 4.51 5.57
C SER A 39 38.21 5.85 4.99
N LYS A 40 38.98 6.88 5.33
CA LYS A 40 38.77 8.32 5.15
C LYS A 40 39.35 8.82 3.82
N SER A 41 38.63 9.69 3.13
CA SER A 41 39.11 10.84 2.30
C SER A 41 37.85 11.53 1.75
N LYS A 42 37.48 12.79 2.00
CA LYS A 42 38.15 14.09 1.86
C LYS A 42 38.84 14.25 0.50
N GLN A 43 38.17 14.84 -0.49
CA GLN A 43 38.22 16.27 -0.84
C GLN A 43 37.68 16.54 -2.25
N LEU A 44 37.09 17.74 -2.39
CA LEU A 44 36.89 18.56 -3.60
C LEU A 44 36.18 17.95 -4.82
N PHE A 45 35.08 18.57 -5.25
CA PHE A 45 35.10 19.54 -6.36
C PHE A 45 33.72 20.20 -6.51
N GLU A 46 33.67 21.51 -6.29
CA GLU A 46 32.58 22.38 -6.68
C GLU A 46 32.55 22.53 -8.21
N LYS A 47 31.38 22.34 -8.83
CA LYS A 47 31.07 22.97 -10.12
C LYS A 47 29.68 23.58 -10.07
N LYS A 48 29.68 24.93 -10.09
CA LYS A 48 28.53 25.81 -10.29
C LYS A 48 27.93 25.58 -11.69
N GLN A 49 26.61 25.48 -11.78
CA GLN A 49 25.86 25.69 -13.03
C GLN A 49 24.75 26.73 -12.83
N PRO A 50 24.38 27.47 -13.90
CA PRO A 50 23.80 28.81 -13.81
C PRO A 50 22.25 28.82 -13.82
N PRO A 51 21.62 29.96 -13.48
CA PRO A 51 20.18 30.06 -13.27
C PRO A 51 19.39 30.09 -14.60
N CYS A 52 18.36 29.25 -14.67
CA CYS A 52 17.40 29.22 -15.78
C CYS A 52 16.56 30.51 -15.80
N GLN A 53 16.71 31.29 -16.87
CA GLN A 53 15.85 32.43 -17.19
C GLN A 53 14.49 31.96 -17.71
N LEU A 54 13.43 32.55 -17.16
CA LEU A 54 12.03 32.33 -17.52
C LEU A 54 11.69 33.05 -18.84
N ILE A 55 11.25 32.30 -19.84
CA ILE A 55 10.74 32.86 -21.10
C ILE A 55 9.24 33.23 -20.94
N PRO A 56 8.79 34.41 -21.43
CA PRO A 56 7.48 34.97 -21.12
C PRO A 56 6.35 34.37 -21.97
N ARG A 57 5.25 33.98 -21.32
CA ARG A 57 4.01 33.56 -22.00
C ARG A 57 3.21 34.79 -22.45
N LYS A 58 3.26 35.09 -23.75
CA LYS A 58 2.30 35.99 -24.41
C LYS A 58 0.98 35.28 -24.69
N ASN A 59 -0.10 35.98 -24.39
CA ASN A 59 -1.42 35.96 -25.04
C ASN A 59 -2.19 34.64 -25.06
N VAL A 60 -2.94 34.36 -23.99
CA VAL A 60 -4.18 33.57 -24.07
C VAL A 60 -5.34 34.46 -23.64
N LYS A 61 -6.22 34.79 -24.59
CA LYS A 61 -7.42 35.60 -24.37
C LYS A 61 -8.42 34.85 -23.47
N PRO A 62 -9.08 35.54 -22.53
CA PRO A 62 -9.97 34.90 -21.55
C PRO A 62 -11.31 34.52 -22.18
N TYR A 63 -11.69 33.25 -22.07
CA TYR A 63 -13.03 32.76 -22.37
C TYR A 63 -13.99 33.21 -21.27
N MET A 64 -15.03 33.94 -21.65
CA MET A 64 -16.14 34.32 -20.76
C MET A 64 -16.94 33.09 -20.36
N VAL A 65 -16.93 32.74 -19.08
CA VAL A 65 -17.78 31.71 -18.50
C VAL A 65 -19.02 32.40 -17.94
N HIS A 66 -20.18 32.09 -18.52
CA HIS A 66 -21.49 32.54 -18.04
C HIS A 66 -21.69 32.13 -16.58
N SER A 67 -22.07 33.11 -15.76
CA SER A 67 -22.37 33.00 -14.33
C SER A 67 -23.54 32.03 -14.07
N LEU A 68 -23.26 30.96 -13.32
CA LEU A 68 -24.30 30.14 -12.68
C LEU A 68 -24.97 30.94 -11.55
N PRO A 69 -26.29 30.78 -11.31
CA PRO A 69 -27.01 31.54 -10.30
C PRO A 69 -26.54 31.19 -8.88
N PRO A 70 -26.62 32.15 -7.93
CA PRO A 70 -26.05 32.01 -6.60
C PRO A 70 -26.80 30.95 -5.78
N SER A 71 -26.10 29.89 -5.39
CA SER A 71 -26.56 29.00 -4.32
C SER A 71 -26.51 29.75 -2.99
N HIS A 72 -27.66 29.95 -2.35
CA HIS A 72 -27.74 30.53 -1.01
C HIS A 72 -26.79 29.82 -0.04
N PRO A 73 -25.86 30.53 0.62
CA PRO A 73 -25.02 29.95 1.64
C PRO A 73 -25.89 29.62 2.86
N LYS A 74 -25.96 28.33 3.24
CA LYS A 74 -26.37 27.96 4.59
C LYS A 74 -25.36 28.58 5.55
N THR A 75 -25.75 29.69 6.17
CA THR A 75 -25.05 30.35 7.27
C THR A 75 -24.93 29.38 8.43
N SER A 76 -23.82 28.65 8.52
CA SER A 76 -23.37 28.15 9.81
C SER A 76 -22.76 29.34 10.55
N SER A 77 -23.36 29.73 11.68
CA SER A 77 -22.85 30.85 12.46
C SER A 77 -21.41 30.56 12.94
N PRO A 78 -20.54 31.57 13.04
CA PRO A 78 -19.16 31.40 13.54
C PRO A 78 -19.09 30.72 14.92
N THR A 79 -20.12 30.92 15.75
CA THR A 79 -20.24 30.34 17.10
C THR A 79 -20.29 28.80 17.11
N TYR A 80 -20.84 28.15 16.08
CA TYR A 80 -20.96 26.69 16.06
C TYR A 80 -19.65 25.97 15.67
N GLN A 81 -18.74 26.64 14.94
CA GLN A 81 -17.44 26.06 14.60
C GLN A 81 -16.56 25.86 15.84
N ASN A 82 -16.72 26.69 16.88
CA ASN A 82 -15.88 26.65 18.07
C ASN A 82 -16.17 25.45 18.98
N TYR A 83 -17.44 25.01 19.09
CA TYR A 83 -17.84 23.91 19.97
C TYR A 83 -17.09 22.59 19.68
N TYR A 84 -16.69 22.35 18.43
CA TYR A 84 -15.89 21.17 18.10
C TYR A 84 -14.51 21.19 18.74
N LEU A 85 -13.85 22.35 18.72
CA LEU A 85 -12.54 22.54 19.35
C LEU A 85 -12.66 22.50 20.88
N ASP A 86 -13.83 22.77 21.43
CA ASP A 86 -14.10 22.71 22.86
C ASP A 86 -14.25 21.30 23.42
N LYS A 87 -14.42 20.29 22.57
CA LYS A 87 -14.54 18.90 23.02
C LYS A 87 -13.28 18.46 23.78
N PRO A 88 -13.41 17.80 24.95
CA PRO A 88 -12.26 17.40 25.77
C PRO A 88 -11.21 16.56 25.02
N ALA A 89 -11.65 15.60 24.21
CA ALA A 89 -10.75 14.76 23.41
C ALA A 89 -9.97 15.57 22.36
N VAL A 90 -10.60 16.59 21.78
CA VAL A 90 -9.97 17.48 20.79
C VAL A 90 -8.96 18.39 21.48
N LYS A 91 -9.34 19.03 22.60
CA LYS A 91 -8.43 19.85 23.41
C LYS A 91 -7.18 19.07 23.84
N LYS A 92 -7.38 17.85 24.34
CA LYS A 92 -6.28 16.96 24.74
C LYS A 92 -5.34 16.66 23.57
N PHE A 93 -5.89 16.31 22.41
CA PHE A 93 -5.07 15.97 21.23
C PHE A 93 -4.34 17.19 20.66
N ILE A 94 -4.98 18.37 20.60
CA ILE A 94 -4.31 19.61 20.19
C ILE A 94 -3.13 19.92 21.12
N ALA A 95 -3.33 19.78 22.44
CA ALA A 95 -2.26 20.01 23.40
C ALA A 95 -1.08 19.05 23.18
N GLU A 96 -1.35 17.76 22.96
CA GLU A 96 -0.33 16.74 22.67
C GLU A 96 0.48 17.09 21.40
N VAL A 97 -0.21 17.34 20.29
CA VAL A 97 0.43 17.62 19.00
C VAL A 97 1.22 18.94 19.02
N THR A 98 0.75 19.92 19.79
CA THR A 98 1.38 21.25 19.91
C THR A 98 2.55 21.28 20.89
N ALA A 99 2.51 20.45 21.94
CA ALA A 99 3.44 20.53 23.07
C ALA A 99 4.91 20.51 22.64
N ASN A 100 5.29 19.73 21.62
CA ASN A 100 6.67 19.62 21.13
C ASN A 100 6.82 19.86 19.62
N THR A 101 5.84 20.51 18.99
CA THR A 101 5.92 20.89 17.58
C THR A 101 5.94 22.41 17.44
N THR A 102 7.09 22.96 17.08
CA THR A 102 7.33 24.41 17.00
C THR A 102 6.33 25.10 16.07
N ARG A 103 6.05 24.49 14.91
CA ARG A 103 5.09 25.01 13.92
C ARG A 103 3.70 25.28 14.52
N TYR A 104 3.17 24.37 15.32
CA TYR A 104 1.81 24.47 15.87
C TYR A 104 1.68 25.45 17.04
N ARG A 105 2.81 25.87 17.64
CA ARG A 105 2.83 26.92 18.67
C ARG A 105 2.65 28.32 18.09
N ASN A 106 2.89 28.49 16.79
CA ASN A 106 2.61 29.75 16.12
C ASN A 106 1.07 29.99 16.07
N PRO A 107 0.55 31.10 16.61
CA PRO A 107 -0.89 31.43 16.60
C PRO A 107 -1.52 31.40 15.20
N ASP A 108 -0.74 31.62 14.14
CA ASP A 108 -1.20 31.59 12.76
C ASP A 108 -1.30 30.19 12.15
N GLU A 109 -0.64 29.20 12.76
CA GLU A 109 -0.45 27.85 12.25
C GLU A 109 -0.98 26.76 13.20
N THR A 110 -1.87 27.12 14.14
CA THR A 110 -2.35 26.18 15.17
C THR A 110 -3.06 24.96 14.59
N TYR A 111 -2.89 23.81 15.25
CA TYR A 111 -3.55 22.57 14.83
C TYR A 111 -5.09 22.64 14.94
N GLY A 112 -5.63 23.51 15.81
CA GLY A 112 -7.07 23.81 15.84
C GLY A 112 -7.61 24.35 14.52
N LYS A 113 -6.86 25.25 13.86
CA LYS A 113 -7.21 25.75 12.51
C LYS A 113 -7.18 24.62 11.47
N VAL A 114 -6.21 23.72 11.58
CA VAL A 114 -6.11 22.51 10.72
C VAL A 114 -7.36 21.65 10.86
N LEU A 115 -7.76 21.34 12.11
CA LEU A 115 -8.94 20.53 12.40
C LEU A 115 -10.24 21.14 11.88
N LEU A 116 -10.40 22.47 11.95
CA LEU A 116 -11.57 23.15 11.37
C LEU A 116 -11.62 23.03 9.84
N LEU A 117 -10.47 23.16 9.16
CA LEU A 117 -10.41 22.97 7.70
C LEU A 117 -10.58 21.51 7.29
N MET A 118 -10.04 20.56 8.06
CA MET A 118 -10.30 19.13 7.87
C MET A 118 -11.80 18.84 8.04
N ARG A 119 -12.44 19.37 9.08
CA ARG A 119 -13.89 19.24 9.29
C ARG A 119 -14.68 19.72 8.09
N GLN A 120 -14.35 20.89 7.54
CA GLN A 120 -14.98 21.40 6.32
C GLN A 120 -14.70 20.50 5.11
N TYR A 121 -13.47 20.01 4.96
CA TYR A 121 -13.07 19.13 3.88
C TYR A 121 -13.88 17.82 3.91
N PHE A 122 -13.86 17.08 5.02
CA PHE A 122 -14.59 15.81 5.14
C PHE A 122 -16.11 15.99 5.07
N THR A 123 -16.67 17.08 5.62
CA THR A 123 -18.10 17.39 5.47
C THR A 123 -18.50 17.52 4.00
N ARG A 124 -17.66 18.13 3.16
CA ARG A 124 -17.92 18.24 1.71
C ARG A 124 -17.72 16.92 0.96
N LYS A 125 -16.88 16.03 1.48
CA LYS A 125 -16.57 14.74 0.85
C LYS A 125 -17.52 13.62 1.27
N ASP A 126 -18.23 13.76 2.38
CA ASP A 126 -19.33 12.88 2.73
C ASP A 126 -20.43 12.99 1.65
N PRO A 127 -20.81 11.89 0.96
CA PRO A 127 -21.91 11.91 -0.01
C PRO A 127 -23.22 12.49 0.54
N LYS A 128 -23.46 12.34 1.85
CA LYS A 128 -24.65 12.85 2.53
C LYS A 128 -24.44 14.23 3.16
N HIS A 129 -23.23 14.79 3.05
CA HIS A 129 -22.84 16.09 3.58
C HIS A 129 -23.11 16.25 5.08
N HIS A 130 -22.99 15.17 5.87
CA HIS A 130 -23.09 15.31 7.32
C HIS A 130 -21.89 16.10 7.83
N LEU A 131 -22.17 16.91 8.85
CA LEU A 131 -21.14 17.67 9.52
C LEU A 131 -20.13 16.72 10.17
N TYR A 132 -18.89 16.78 9.70
CA TYR A 132 -17.83 15.89 10.13
C TYR A 132 -17.51 16.09 11.62
N ASP A 133 -17.37 14.97 12.32
CA ASP A 133 -16.93 14.95 13.71
C ASP A 133 -15.89 13.85 13.91
N GLY A 134 -14.62 14.26 13.91
CA GLY A 134 -13.49 13.34 14.07
C GLY A 134 -13.55 12.52 15.36
N THR A 135 -14.22 13.04 16.39
CA THR A 135 -14.37 12.33 17.68
C THR A 135 -15.32 11.13 17.60
N LEU A 136 -16.15 11.04 16.55
CA LEU A 136 -17.08 9.94 16.31
C LEU A 136 -16.51 8.88 15.36
N ILE A 137 -15.40 9.16 14.68
CA ILE A 137 -14.77 8.20 13.76
C ILE A 137 -14.12 7.08 14.57
N ARG A 138 -14.63 5.84 14.38
CA ARG A 138 -14.12 4.62 15.02
C ARG A 138 -13.98 3.50 13.99
N PRO A 139 -12.79 3.32 13.41
CA PRO A 139 -12.51 2.22 12.48
C PRO A 139 -12.82 0.83 13.06
N SER A 140 -13.42 -0.05 12.26
CA SER A 140 -13.51 -1.47 12.59
C SER A 140 -12.15 -2.12 12.34
N ILE A 141 -11.57 -2.73 13.36
CA ILE A 141 -10.19 -3.24 13.30
C ILE A 141 -10.18 -4.74 13.54
N ASN A 142 -9.46 -5.47 12.70
CA ASN A 142 -9.09 -6.85 12.97
C ASN A 142 -7.94 -6.87 13.99
N ARG A 143 -8.15 -7.50 15.15
CA ARG A 143 -7.16 -7.57 16.24
C ARG A 143 -5.83 -8.24 15.86
N ARG A 144 -5.78 -9.00 14.76
CA ARG A 144 -4.53 -9.61 14.27
C ARG A 144 -3.64 -8.59 13.54
N ILE A 145 -4.24 -7.60 12.89
CA ILE A 145 -3.49 -6.58 12.16
C ILE A 145 -2.64 -5.76 13.14
N ARG A 146 -1.38 -5.53 12.76
CA ARG A 146 -0.41 -4.72 13.49
C ARG A 146 0.01 -3.51 12.65
N ASN A 147 -0.75 -2.43 12.75
CA ASN A 147 -0.50 -1.15 12.10
C ASN A 147 -1.09 0.00 12.92
N GLU A 148 -0.90 1.22 12.43
CA GLU A 148 -1.22 2.48 13.10
C GLU A 148 -2.71 2.62 13.39
N ILE A 149 -3.60 2.20 12.48
CA ILE A 149 -5.06 2.34 12.66
C ILE A 149 -5.57 1.60 13.90
N ARG A 150 -4.88 0.53 14.32
CA ARG A 150 -5.17 -0.18 15.57
C ARG A 150 -4.84 0.66 16.81
N SER A 151 -3.74 1.38 16.81
CA SER A 151 -3.38 2.28 17.92
C SER A 151 -4.16 3.60 17.84
N ASN A 152 -4.52 4.04 16.62
CA ASN A 152 -5.17 5.32 16.35
C ASN A 152 -6.70 5.27 16.45
N VAL A 153 -7.35 4.16 16.85
CA VAL A 153 -8.83 4.01 16.79
C VAL A 153 -9.59 5.22 17.34
N ARG A 154 -9.06 5.82 18.42
CA ARG A 154 -9.69 6.93 19.14
C ARG A 154 -9.36 8.31 18.54
N ILE A 155 -8.28 8.42 17.77
CA ILE A 155 -7.75 9.67 17.21
C ILE A 155 -7.74 9.69 15.67
N ALA A 156 -8.13 8.61 14.99
CA ALA A 156 -8.08 8.48 13.53
C ALA A 156 -8.88 9.57 12.79
N GLY A 157 -9.92 10.13 13.42
CA GLY A 157 -10.67 11.27 12.88
C GLY A 157 -10.08 12.66 13.22
N LEU A 158 -9.03 12.72 14.03
CA LEU A 158 -8.28 13.94 14.36
C LEU A 158 -6.98 14.05 13.55
N LEU A 159 -6.69 13.03 12.75
CA LEU A 159 -5.55 12.92 11.84
C LEU A 159 -6.07 12.82 10.41
N PHE A 160 -5.30 13.33 9.46
CA PHE A 160 -5.57 13.09 8.05
C PHE A 160 -5.05 11.70 7.70
N GLN A 161 -5.80 10.94 6.90
CA GLN A 161 -5.35 9.64 6.42
C GLN A 161 -4.86 8.68 7.52
N ASN A 162 -5.49 8.72 8.70
CA ASN A 162 -5.20 7.90 9.90
C ASN A 162 -4.03 8.36 10.79
N ASP A 163 -2.92 8.81 10.24
CA ASP A 163 -1.63 8.98 10.92
C ASP A 163 -0.88 10.26 10.50
N ILE A 164 -1.51 11.15 9.72
CA ILE A 164 -0.88 12.40 9.28
C ILE A 164 -1.40 13.60 10.07
N ALA A 165 -0.51 14.24 10.83
CA ALA A 165 -0.72 15.56 11.40
C ALA A 165 -0.34 16.65 10.38
N LEU A 166 -1.34 17.21 9.71
CA LEU A 166 -1.14 18.23 8.66
C LEU A 166 -0.73 19.60 9.23
N THR A 167 -0.04 20.41 8.44
CA THR A 167 0.08 21.86 8.67
C THR A 167 -1.09 22.62 8.06
N LEU A 168 -1.24 23.90 8.42
CA LEU A 168 -2.28 24.77 7.86
C LEU A 168 -2.10 24.96 6.35
N SER A 169 -0.86 25.08 5.89
CA SER A 169 -0.53 25.16 4.46
C SER A 169 -0.91 23.86 3.72
N GLN A 170 -0.59 22.69 4.28
CA GLN A 170 -0.92 21.40 3.67
C GLN A 170 -2.43 21.17 3.53
N ILE A 171 -3.24 21.45 4.57
CA ILE A 171 -4.69 21.29 4.45
C ILE A 171 -5.32 22.30 3.48
N LYS A 172 -4.80 23.53 3.40
CA LYS A 172 -5.25 24.52 2.41
C LYS A 172 -4.96 24.03 0.98
N MET A 173 -3.78 23.44 0.76
CA MET A 173 -3.40 22.86 -0.53
C MET A 173 -4.33 21.70 -0.92
N ILE A 174 -4.62 20.78 0.01
CA ILE A 174 -5.56 19.67 -0.21
C ILE A 174 -6.98 20.18 -0.50
N LYS A 175 -7.42 21.25 0.19
CA LYS A 175 -8.76 21.82 0.05
C LYS A 175 -8.99 22.51 -1.31
N ALA A 176 -7.97 23.12 -1.89
CA ALA A 176 -8.08 24.10 -2.98
C ALA A 176 -8.25 23.52 -4.40
N LEU A 177 -8.07 22.21 -4.62
CA LEU A 177 -7.80 21.71 -5.97
C LEU A 177 -8.92 20.85 -6.57
N SER A 178 -9.22 21.11 -7.85
CA SER A 178 -9.95 20.25 -8.78
C SER A 178 -8.97 19.50 -9.69
N GLU A 179 -9.09 18.17 -9.70
CA GLU A 179 -8.50 17.10 -10.54
C GLU A 179 -7.47 17.47 -11.65
N TYR A 180 -6.22 16.98 -11.53
CA TYR A 180 -5.25 16.80 -12.65
C TYR A 180 -4.37 15.53 -12.44
N ARG A 181 -3.71 14.99 -13.51
CA ARG A 181 -3.05 13.64 -13.57
C ARG A 181 -1.52 13.65 -13.75
N GLY A 182 -0.80 12.72 -13.10
CA GLY A 182 0.68 12.53 -13.10
C GLY A 182 1.21 11.83 -11.82
N LYS A 183 2.28 11.00 -11.88
CA LYS A 183 2.64 9.97 -10.85
C LYS A 183 3.72 10.41 -9.86
N ARG A 184 3.51 10.48 -8.54
CA ARG A 184 4.50 11.09 -7.61
C ARG A 184 4.21 10.76 -6.10
N ILE A 185 5.16 10.84 -5.13
CA ILE A 185 4.90 10.56 -3.68
C ILE A 185 5.51 11.52 -2.62
N ILE A 186 6.71 12.09 -2.83
CA ILE A 186 7.33 12.98 -1.83
C ILE A 186 6.68 14.36 -1.93
N ILE A 187 6.41 15.04 -0.81
CA ILE A 187 5.94 16.43 -0.83
C ILE A 187 6.79 17.29 -1.79
N SER A 188 6.16 18.01 -2.72
CA SER A 188 6.90 18.76 -3.75
C SER A 188 7.52 20.06 -3.26
N ASP A 189 6.92 20.68 -2.24
CA ASP A 189 7.35 21.97 -1.72
C ASP A 189 8.70 21.85 -0.99
N PRO A 190 9.77 22.50 -1.50
CA PRO A 190 11.11 22.40 -0.93
C PRO A 190 11.24 22.87 0.51
N THR A 191 10.30 23.70 0.99
CA THR A 191 10.28 24.14 2.37
C THR A 191 10.09 23.00 3.36
N TYR A 192 9.49 21.88 2.91
CA TYR A 192 9.29 20.68 3.71
C TYR A 192 10.39 19.63 3.56
N HIS A 193 11.47 19.90 2.83
CA HIS A 193 12.59 18.97 2.73
C HIS A 193 13.60 19.21 3.85
N TRP A 194 14.23 18.12 4.30
CA TRP A 194 15.37 18.22 5.20
C TRP A 194 16.55 18.83 4.46
N LYS A 195 17.09 19.93 5.00
CA LYS A 195 18.16 20.70 4.35
C LYS A 195 19.48 19.94 4.29
N ASN A 196 19.71 19.05 5.26
CA ASN A 196 20.92 18.27 5.42
C ASN A 196 20.57 16.77 5.49
N GLN A 197 21.53 15.92 5.11
CA GLN A 197 21.43 14.46 5.29
C GLN A 197 21.60 14.03 6.76
N SER A 198 22.17 14.90 7.59
CA SER A 198 22.24 14.76 9.05
C SER A 198 20.98 15.36 9.67
N ILE A 199 20.17 14.52 10.33
CA ILE A 199 18.90 14.88 10.96
C ILE A 199 19.04 14.66 12.46
N ALA A 200 18.92 15.73 13.24
CA ALA A 200 18.92 15.63 14.69
C ALA A 200 17.64 14.97 15.19
N TYR A 201 17.75 14.17 16.26
CA TYR A 201 16.57 13.65 16.96
C TYR A 201 16.75 13.59 18.48
N ARG A 202 15.64 13.58 19.20
CA ARG A 202 15.59 13.49 20.67
C ARG A 202 14.41 12.65 21.13
N PHE A 203 14.46 12.20 22.39
CA PHE A 203 13.39 11.44 23.02
C PHE A 203 12.66 12.28 24.07
N GLY A 204 11.33 12.26 24.03
CA GLY A 204 10.45 12.85 25.04
C GLY A 204 10.06 11.89 26.17
N ASN A 205 10.61 10.67 26.19
CA ASN A 205 10.39 9.68 27.23
C ASN A 205 11.70 8.95 27.55
N ASN A 206 11.89 8.55 28.82
CA ASN A 206 13.09 7.89 29.34
C ASN A 206 13.04 6.35 29.29
N ASP A 207 11.96 5.75 28.77
CA ASP A 207 11.86 4.30 28.56
C ASP A 207 12.93 3.82 27.58
N ARG A 208 13.94 3.12 28.12
CA ARG A 208 15.10 2.65 27.37
C ARG A 208 14.75 1.60 26.31
N VAL A 209 13.73 0.77 26.54
CA VAL A 209 13.32 -0.28 25.61
C VAL A 209 12.66 0.35 24.39
N TRP A 210 11.73 1.28 24.63
CA TRP A 210 11.08 2.05 23.58
C TRP A 210 12.09 2.87 22.75
N GLN A 211 13.04 3.55 23.42
CA GLN A 211 14.12 4.27 22.73
C GLN A 211 14.98 3.34 21.86
N ASP A 212 15.32 2.13 22.33
CA ASP A 212 16.15 1.19 21.56
C ASP A 212 15.44 0.70 20.29
N TYR A 213 14.11 0.48 20.32
CA TYR A 213 13.36 0.18 19.10
C TYR A 213 13.48 1.30 18.05
N ILE A 214 13.39 2.56 18.48
CA ILE A 214 13.56 3.72 17.60
C ILE A 214 14.99 3.79 17.08
N ARG A 215 16.00 3.69 17.95
CA ARG A 215 17.42 3.67 17.53
C ARG A 215 17.70 2.54 16.53
N LYS A 216 17.11 1.35 16.72
CA LYS A 216 17.22 0.23 15.77
C LYS A 216 16.61 0.56 14.41
N ALA A 217 15.45 1.20 14.38
CA ALA A 217 14.82 1.65 13.14
C ALA A 217 15.65 2.73 12.44
N LEU A 218 16.13 3.74 13.16
CA LEU A 218 16.99 4.79 12.61
C LEU A 218 18.28 4.20 12.02
N ARG A 219 18.98 3.32 12.75
CA ARG A 219 20.15 2.59 12.23
C ARG A 219 19.83 1.73 11.00
N TYR A 220 18.61 1.20 10.89
CA TYR A 220 18.17 0.50 9.69
C TYR A 220 18.14 1.46 8.50
N TRP A 221 17.55 2.65 8.65
CA TRP A 221 17.58 3.67 7.61
C TRP A 221 18.98 4.19 7.26
N GLU A 222 19.89 4.30 8.23
CA GLU A 222 21.28 4.71 7.98
C GLU A 222 22.07 3.67 7.16
N ARG A 223 21.81 2.38 7.38
CA ARG A 223 22.37 1.31 6.53
C ARG A 223 21.79 1.35 5.13
N GLU A 224 20.53 1.75 5.02
CA GLU A 224 19.82 1.70 3.76
C GLU A 224 19.97 2.98 2.91
N THR A 225 20.43 4.08 3.50
CA THR A 225 20.45 5.40 2.87
C THR A 225 21.69 6.23 3.25
N CYS A 226 21.87 7.39 2.62
CA CYS A 226 22.88 8.37 3.04
C CYS A 226 22.48 9.19 4.27
N LEU A 227 21.24 9.05 4.77
CA LEU A 227 20.76 9.81 5.92
C LEU A 227 21.48 9.37 7.19
N ARG A 228 21.71 10.31 8.10
CA ARG A 228 22.35 10.08 9.40
C ARG A 228 21.49 10.71 10.49
N PHE A 229 21.15 9.94 11.50
CA PHE A 229 20.29 10.37 12.58
C PHE A 229 21.14 10.56 13.84
N GLU A 230 21.27 11.80 14.29
CA GLU A 230 22.17 12.15 15.38
C GLU A 230 21.38 12.48 16.64
N GLU A 231 21.54 11.65 17.67
CA GLU A 231 20.83 11.80 18.93
C GLU A 231 21.36 13.03 19.69
N ASN A 232 20.45 13.89 20.15
CA ASN A 232 20.76 15.09 20.94
C ASN A 232 21.73 16.08 20.27
N LYS A 233 21.95 15.97 18.95
CA LYS A 233 22.68 16.97 18.18
C LYS A 233 22.00 18.33 18.36
N LEU A 234 22.83 19.36 18.55
CA LEU A 234 22.37 20.75 18.54
C LEU A 234 22.07 21.13 17.09
N ASP A 235 20.78 21.29 16.80
CA ASP A 235 20.25 21.68 15.50
C ASP A 235 18.91 22.39 15.74
N ASP A 236 18.58 23.36 14.89
CA ASP A 236 17.31 24.11 15.00
C ASP A 236 16.13 23.22 14.63
N ASP A 237 16.31 22.40 13.59
CA ASP A 237 15.30 21.49 13.06
C ASP A 237 15.60 20.07 13.54
N TYR A 238 14.68 19.46 14.29
CA TYR A 238 14.90 18.10 14.82
C TYR A 238 13.60 17.31 15.01
N LEU A 239 13.73 15.99 14.94
CA LEU A 239 12.67 15.05 15.24
C LEU A 239 12.58 14.82 16.75
N PHE A 240 11.37 14.90 17.31
CA PHE A 240 11.11 14.68 18.73
C PHE A 240 10.20 13.48 18.91
N PHE A 241 10.77 12.32 19.22
CA PHE A 241 9.98 11.11 19.42
C PHE A 241 9.26 11.15 20.76
N ILE A 242 7.96 10.84 20.78
CA ILE A 242 7.14 10.80 22.00
C ILE A 242 6.29 9.53 22.08
N ILE A 243 5.86 9.18 23.30
CA ILE A 243 4.78 8.22 23.52
C ILE A 243 3.47 9.01 23.57
N GLY A 244 2.84 9.20 22.41
CA GLY A 244 1.56 9.90 22.30
C GLY A 244 0.35 8.98 22.37
N SER A 245 -0.81 9.54 22.04
CA SER A 245 -2.12 8.85 22.03
C SER A 245 -2.29 7.79 20.94
N GLY A 246 -1.31 7.67 20.03
CA GLY A 246 -1.28 6.75 18.91
C GLY A 246 0.02 6.90 18.13
N CYS A 247 -0.02 6.61 16.84
CA CYS A 247 1.14 6.47 15.96
C CYS A 247 0.92 7.36 14.75
N TYR A 248 1.68 8.44 14.66
CA TYR A 248 1.45 9.48 13.68
C TYR A 248 2.68 10.39 13.55
N SER A 249 2.76 11.07 12.41
CA SER A 249 3.79 12.05 12.11
C SER A 249 3.24 13.15 11.20
N SER A 250 3.97 14.25 11.09
CA SER A 250 3.77 15.23 10.03
C SER A 250 4.53 14.84 8.77
N VAL A 251 4.07 15.34 7.61
CA VAL A 251 4.75 15.09 6.32
C VAL A 251 5.83 16.14 6.08
N GLY A 252 7.09 15.68 6.01
CA GLY A 252 8.27 16.51 5.77
C GLY A 252 8.74 17.31 7.01
N ARG A 253 9.76 18.14 6.79
CA ARG A 253 10.35 19.06 7.76
C ARG A 253 9.43 20.27 8.00
N LEU A 254 9.05 20.53 9.25
CA LEU A 254 8.14 21.63 9.59
C LEU A 254 8.85 22.94 9.99
N GLY A 255 10.13 22.86 10.35
CA GLY A 255 10.87 23.94 10.99
C GLY A 255 10.76 23.90 12.51
N GLY A 256 11.91 23.96 13.20
CA GLY A 256 12.00 23.74 14.63
C GLY A 256 11.86 22.27 15.02
N SER A 257 11.43 22.04 16.25
CA SER A 257 11.04 20.70 16.71
C SER A 257 9.75 20.23 16.04
N GLN A 258 9.69 18.95 15.65
CA GLN A 258 8.44 18.30 15.23
C GLN A 258 8.34 16.91 15.85
N ILE A 259 7.13 16.53 16.28
CA ILE A 259 6.94 15.23 16.91
C ILE A 259 6.85 14.10 15.89
N ILE A 260 7.31 12.92 16.32
CA ILE A 260 6.88 11.63 15.80
C ILE A 260 6.31 10.85 16.99
N SER A 261 5.03 10.51 16.95
CA SER A 261 4.39 9.74 18.01
C SER A 261 4.56 8.25 17.75
N ILE A 262 5.23 7.55 18.66
CA ILE A 262 5.29 6.08 18.70
C ILE A 262 4.60 5.67 20.00
N GLY A 263 3.28 5.61 19.96
CA GLY A 263 2.45 5.18 21.09
C GLY A 263 2.51 3.67 21.32
N ASP A 264 1.71 3.22 22.30
CA ASP A 264 1.62 1.81 22.68
C ASP A 264 1.26 0.91 21.49
N GLY A 265 2.07 -0.15 21.30
CA GLY A 265 1.91 -1.15 20.26
C GLY A 265 2.57 -0.82 18.91
N CYS A 266 3.20 0.35 18.79
CA CYS A 266 3.84 0.83 17.57
C CYS A 266 5.36 0.69 17.53
N GLU A 267 5.94 0.03 18.53
CA GLU A 267 7.37 -0.20 18.68
C GLU A 267 7.86 -1.32 17.75
N THR A 268 7.61 -1.18 16.45
CA THR A 268 8.09 -2.10 15.41
C THR A 268 8.93 -1.38 14.37
N LEU A 269 9.83 -2.11 13.74
CA LEU A 269 10.64 -1.56 12.64
C LEU A 269 9.75 -0.94 11.55
N GLY A 270 8.68 -1.63 11.14
CA GLY A 270 7.82 -1.15 10.06
C GLY A 270 7.01 0.09 10.43
N ILE A 271 6.39 0.13 11.61
CA ILE A 271 5.59 1.29 12.03
C ILE A 271 6.50 2.50 12.28
N ILE A 272 7.60 2.33 13.00
CA ILE A 272 8.55 3.44 13.23
C ILE A 272 9.10 3.96 11.89
N SER A 273 9.40 3.05 10.95
CA SER A 273 9.84 3.45 9.60
C SER A 273 8.74 4.14 8.78
N HIS A 274 7.48 3.77 8.98
CA HIS A 274 6.34 4.42 8.33
C HIS A 274 6.23 5.87 8.77
N GLU A 275 6.22 6.10 10.10
CA GLU A 275 6.14 7.46 10.65
C GLU A 275 7.38 8.30 10.32
N LEU A 276 8.56 7.69 10.35
CA LEU A 276 9.77 8.34 9.87
C LEU A 276 9.68 8.66 8.37
N GLY A 277 9.09 7.77 7.57
CA GLY A 277 8.82 7.99 6.15
C GLY A 277 7.99 9.25 5.92
N HIS A 278 6.91 9.44 6.69
CA HIS A 278 6.15 10.69 6.69
C HIS A 278 7.04 11.89 7.01
N ALA A 279 7.80 11.84 8.10
CA ALA A 279 8.68 12.94 8.50
C ALA A 279 9.74 13.27 7.43
N LEU A 280 10.18 12.28 6.64
CA LEU A 280 11.11 12.47 5.52
C LEU A 280 10.45 13.00 4.24
N GLY A 281 9.12 13.07 4.21
CA GLY A 281 8.34 13.70 3.15
C GLY A 281 7.39 12.77 2.40
N PHE A 282 7.27 11.49 2.79
CA PHE A 282 6.36 10.58 2.13
C PHE A 282 4.89 10.89 2.46
N TRP A 283 4.08 10.96 1.41
CA TRP A 283 2.67 10.65 1.51
C TRP A 283 2.48 9.13 1.43
N HIS A 284 1.26 8.67 1.70
CA HIS A 284 0.92 7.28 1.51
C HIS A 284 0.99 6.83 0.05
N GLU A 285 1.35 5.57 -0.20
CA GLU A 285 1.42 4.99 -1.55
C GLU A 285 0.06 5.01 -2.27
N GLN A 286 -1.05 4.75 -1.55
CA GLN A 286 -2.38 4.72 -2.17
C GLN A 286 -2.93 6.09 -2.58
N VAL A 287 -2.24 7.21 -2.38
CA VAL A 287 -2.71 8.51 -2.87
C VAL A 287 -2.10 8.87 -4.22
N ARG A 288 -1.18 8.04 -4.74
CA ARG A 288 -0.55 8.25 -6.04
C ARG A 288 -1.59 8.33 -7.16
N PRO A 289 -1.41 9.22 -8.15
CA PRO A 289 -2.38 9.37 -9.24
C PRO A 289 -2.56 8.16 -10.15
N ASP A 290 -1.56 7.27 -10.24
CA ASP A 290 -1.61 6.03 -11.02
C ASP A 290 -2.12 4.80 -10.26
N ARG A 291 -2.51 4.94 -8.98
CA ARG A 291 -2.96 3.81 -8.15
C ARG A 291 -4.08 2.97 -8.77
N ASP A 292 -4.96 3.58 -9.58
CA ASP A 292 -6.15 2.91 -10.11
C ASP A 292 -5.80 1.84 -11.16
N LYS A 293 -4.51 1.73 -11.55
CA LYS A 293 -3.97 0.61 -12.33
C LYS A 293 -3.61 -0.62 -11.48
N TYR A 294 -3.62 -0.48 -10.15
CA TYR A 294 -3.13 -1.47 -9.20
C TYR A 294 -4.15 -1.83 -8.14
N VAL A 295 -5.02 -0.89 -7.75
CA VAL A 295 -6.06 -1.08 -6.72
C VAL A 295 -7.41 -0.51 -7.14
N HIS A 296 -8.47 -1.11 -6.62
CA HIS A 296 -9.83 -0.60 -6.63
C HIS A 296 -10.20 -0.06 -5.25
N ILE A 297 -10.71 1.17 -5.19
CA ILE A 297 -11.18 1.79 -3.95
C ILE A 297 -12.69 1.56 -3.79
N ASN A 298 -13.07 0.81 -2.76
CA ASN A 298 -14.46 0.44 -2.49
C ASN A 298 -15.10 1.40 -1.46
N LEU A 299 -15.46 2.62 -1.89
CA LEU A 299 -16.04 3.64 -1.01
C LEU A 299 -17.32 3.20 -0.27
N LYS A 300 -18.09 2.24 -0.82
CA LYS A 300 -19.26 1.66 -0.14
C LYS A 300 -18.92 0.99 1.20
N ASN A 301 -17.70 0.45 1.32
CA ASN A 301 -17.20 -0.24 2.50
C ASN A 301 -16.50 0.72 3.49
N VAL A 302 -16.21 1.96 3.07
CA VAL A 302 -15.52 2.98 3.87
C VAL A 302 -16.48 3.63 4.86
N ILE A 303 -16.04 3.86 6.10
CA ILE A 303 -16.83 4.56 7.12
C ILE A 303 -17.27 5.93 6.61
N SER A 304 -18.57 6.21 6.71
CA SER A 304 -19.13 7.47 6.22
C SER A 304 -18.49 8.68 6.89
N GLY A 305 -18.16 9.69 6.10
CA GLY A 305 -17.43 10.88 6.52
C GLY A 305 -15.91 10.73 6.42
N THR A 306 -15.38 9.56 6.03
CA THR A 306 -13.93 9.32 5.88
C THR A 306 -13.49 9.09 4.43
N GLU A 307 -14.41 9.20 3.47
CA GLU A 307 -14.15 9.00 2.03
C GLU A 307 -13.03 9.90 1.51
N GLY A 308 -12.92 11.12 2.07
CA GLY A 308 -11.85 12.07 1.77
C GLY A 308 -10.42 11.57 2.04
N ASN A 309 -10.25 10.51 2.85
CA ASN A 309 -8.95 9.87 3.11
C ASN A 309 -8.47 9.00 1.95
N PHE A 310 -9.34 8.72 0.99
CA PHE A 310 -9.03 7.91 -0.19
C PHE A 310 -8.89 8.78 -1.44
N GLU A 311 -8.81 10.11 -1.35
CA GLU A 311 -8.56 10.93 -2.53
C GLU A 311 -7.11 10.77 -2.99
N LYS A 312 -6.90 10.84 -4.32
CA LYS A 312 -5.56 10.91 -4.89
C LYS A 312 -5.05 12.32 -4.69
N LEU A 313 -3.77 12.46 -4.37
CA LEU A 313 -3.12 13.77 -4.37
C LEU A 313 -2.87 14.22 -5.81
N ASN A 314 -2.77 15.52 -6.02
CA ASN A 314 -2.45 16.04 -7.34
C ASN A 314 -0.96 15.87 -7.66
N PRO A 315 -0.59 15.74 -8.94
CA PRO A 315 0.80 15.61 -9.36
C PRO A 315 1.64 16.81 -8.93
N SER A 316 1.07 18.01 -8.91
CA SER A 316 1.79 19.21 -8.45
C SER A 316 2.23 19.14 -6.98
N GLN A 317 1.60 18.30 -6.15
CA GLN A 317 1.87 18.19 -4.71
C GLN A 317 2.99 17.21 -4.39
N LEU A 318 3.50 16.52 -5.40
CA LEU A 318 4.31 15.33 -5.24
C LEU A 318 5.57 15.43 -6.13
N ILE A 319 6.61 14.63 -5.87
CA ILE A 319 7.81 14.46 -6.74
C ILE A 319 7.79 13.11 -7.46
N ASP A 320 8.03 13.12 -8.78
CA ASP A 320 8.17 11.90 -9.60
C ASP A 320 9.63 11.51 -9.60
N LEU A 321 9.93 10.29 -9.14
CA LEU A 321 11.28 9.72 -9.17
C LEU A 321 11.38 8.57 -10.17
N GLY A 322 10.36 8.38 -11.02
CA GLY A 322 10.31 7.32 -12.02
C GLY A 322 10.19 5.91 -11.44
N VAL A 323 9.81 5.77 -10.16
CA VAL A 323 9.66 4.47 -9.51
C VAL A 323 8.26 3.88 -9.74
N PRO A 324 8.16 2.54 -9.88
CA PRO A 324 6.88 1.85 -10.02
C PRO A 324 6.06 1.93 -8.72
N TYR A 325 4.74 1.74 -8.85
CA TYR A 325 3.83 1.61 -7.71
C TYR A 325 4.09 0.30 -6.98
N ASP A 326 4.31 0.34 -5.66
CA ASP A 326 4.64 -0.85 -4.87
C ASP A 326 3.52 -1.21 -3.89
N LEU A 327 2.80 -2.29 -4.19
CA LEU A 327 1.78 -2.84 -3.30
C LEU A 327 2.36 -3.28 -1.94
N GLY A 328 3.66 -3.61 -1.87
CA GLY A 328 4.34 -3.93 -0.62
C GLY A 328 5.06 -2.77 0.06
N SER A 329 4.86 -1.53 -0.39
CA SER A 329 5.43 -0.34 0.29
C SER A 329 4.96 -0.27 1.74
N VAL A 330 5.86 0.11 2.64
CA VAL A 330 5.50 0.40 4.04
C VAL A 330 4.58 1.62 4.14
N MET A 331 4.51 2.46 3.11
CA MET A 331 3.63 3.62 3.03
C MET A 331 2.24 3.29 2.48
N HIS A 332 1.94 2.03 2.18
CA HIS A 332 0.63 1.66 1.64
C HIS A 332 -0.38 1.32 2.76
N TYR A 333 -1.63 1.76 2.61
CA TYR A 333 -2.76 1.28 3.42
C TYR A 333 -2.93 -0.23 3.33
N ALA A 334 -3.46 -0.84 4.40
CA ALA A 334 -3.97 -2.20 4.35
C ALA A 334 -5.30 -2.28 3.58
N THR A 335 -5.69 -3.50 3.21
CA THR A 335 -6.89 -3.72 2.38
C THR A 335 -8.20 -3.33 3.07
N ASN A 336 -8.23 -3.23 4.39
CA ASN A 336 -9.42 -2.90 5.20
C ASN A 336 -9.29 -1.60 6.00
N THR A 337 -8.32 -0.74 5.70
CA THR A 337 -8.18 0.58 6.36
C THR A 337 -9.48 1.39 6.24
N PHE A 338 -9.94 2.02 7.32
CA PHE A 338 -11.22 2.76 7.41
C PHE A 338 -12.49 1.95 7.02
N THR A 339 -12.45 0.62 7.09
CA THR A 339 -13.63 -0.19 6.78
C THR A 339 -14.74 -0.09 7.85
N LYS A 340 -16.00 -0.19 7.41
CA LYS A 340 -17.17 -0.34 8.30
C LYS A 340 -17.17 -1.69 9.01
N ARG A 341 -16.71 -2.75 8.33
CA ARG A 341 -16.67 -4.11 8.84
C ARG A 341 -15.30 -4.71 8.53
N PHE A 342 -14.60 -5.22 9.54
CA PHE A 342 -13.22 -5.70 9.41
C PHE A 342 -12.96 -6.75 8.31
N MET A 343 -14.00 -7.42 7.80
CA MET A 343 -13.93 -8.40 6.69
C MET A 343 -14.07 -7.78 5.29
N ASP A 344 -14.52 -6.54 5.19
CA ASP A 344 -14.70 -5.86 3.90
C ASP A 344 -13.42 -5.13 3.49
N PHE A 345 -13.10 -5.20 2.19
CA PHE A 345 -11.96 -4.49 1.61
C PHE A 345 -12.35 -3.08 1.15
N THR A 346 -11.61 -2.06 1.61
CA THR A 346 -11.67 -0.67 1.15
C THR A 346 -10.64 -0.38 0.06
N VAL A 347 -9.46 -0.99 0.16
CA VAL A 347 -8.40 -0.94 -0.86
C VAL A 347 -8.17 -2.36 -1.37
N ASP A 348 -8.71 -2.69 -2.54
CA ASP A 348 -8.64 -4.04 -3.08
C ASP A 348 -7.68 -4.11 -4.28
N PRO A 349 -6.55 -4.82 -4.19
CA PRO A 349 -5.66 -5.02 -5.34
C PRO A 349 -6.40 -5.64 -6.53
N ILE A 350 -6.16 -5.10 -7.73
CA ILE A 350 -6.71 -5.63 -8.98
C ILE A 350 -6.24 -7.07 -9.17
N ASP A 351 -4.96 -7.33 -8.91
CA ASP A 351 -4.45 -8.67 -8.78
C ASP A 351 -4.69 -9.17 -7.35
N VAL A 352 -5.74 -9.97 -7.17
CA VAL A 352 -6.19 -10.48 -5.86
C VAL A 352 -5.11 -11.27 -5.11
N LYS A 353 -4.07 -11.77 -5.80
CA LYS A 353 -2.93 -12.44 -5.17
C LYS A 353 -2.18 -11.52 -4.19
N TYR A 354 -2.23 -10.21 -4.43
CA TYR A 354 -1.52 -9.21 -3.64
C TYR A 354 -2.31 -8.73 -2.41
N ARG A 355 -3.51 -9.27 -2.13
CA ARG A 355 -4.32 -8.87 -0.97
C ARG A 355 -3.59 -8.97 0.36
N SER A 356 -2.73 -9.99 0.52
CA SER A 356 -1.93 -10.17 1.75
C SER A 356 -0.55 -9.52 1.69
N THR A 357 -0.24 -8.82 0.60
CA THR A 357 1.00 -8.03 0.42
C THR A 357 0.79 -6.58 0.84
N VAL A 358 -0.39 -6.05 0.49
CA VAL A 358 -0.80 -4.68 0.78
C VAL A 358 -0.96 -4.43 2.26
N GLY A 359 -0.44 -3.29 2.74
CA GLY A 359 -0.46 -2.90 4.15
C GLY A 359 0.78 -3.35 4.93
N ASN A 360 1.87 -3.67 4.25
CA ASN A 360 3.14 -4.10 4.85
C ASN A 360 3.56 -3.20 6.03
N ARG A 361 3.86 -3.82 7.18
CA ARG A 361 4.46 -3.20 8.38
C ARG A 361 5.61 -4.02 8.96
N VAL A 362 6.26 -4.84 8.14
CA VAL A 362 7.45 -5.60 8.54
C VAL A 362 8.70 -4.73 8.47
N LYS A 363 8.91 -4.09 7.31
CA LYS A 363 10.03 -3.20 7.00
C LYS A 363 9.71 -2.38 5.74
N PRO A 364 10.38 -1.24 5.49
CA PRO A 364 10.35 -0.57 4.19
C PRO A 364 10.75 -1.51 3.06
N SER A 365 10.10 -1.33 1.90
CA SER A 365 10.43 -2.06 0.68
C SER A 365 11.68 -1.47 0.00
N PHE A 366 12.19 -2.18 -1.00
CA PHE A 366 13.29 -1.68 -1.82
C PHE A 366 12.97 -0.33 -2.48
N ILE A 367 11.72 -0.14 -2.92
CA ILE A 367 11.28 1.09 -3.59
C ILE A 367 11.18 2.24 -2.59
N ASP A 368 10.76 1.99 -1.35
CA ASP A 368 10.75 3.02 -0.30
C ASP A 368 12.16 3.63 -0.14
N PHE A 369 13.19 2.80 -0.01
CA PHE A 369 14.57 3.30 0.04
C PHE A 369 15.06 3.91 -1.27
N LYS A 370 14.66 3.35 -2.41
CA LYS A 370 15.02 3.90 -3.72
C LYS A 370 14.52 5.33 -3.87
N GLN A 371 13.29 5.61 -3.43
CA GLN A 371 12.74 6.96 -3.49
C GLN A 371 13.53 7.93 -2.59
N ILE A 372 13.85 7.52 -1.37
CA ILE A 372 14.62 8.35 -0.43
C ILE A 372 16.02 8.59 -0.94
N ASN A 373 16.68 7.58 -1.47
CA ASN A 373 18.04 7.69 -2.00
C ASN A 373 18.10 8.51 -3.29
N SER A 374 17.16 8.29 -4.22
CA SER A 374 17.05 9.13 -5.42
C SER A 374 16.77 10.58 -5.09
N PHE A 375 16.16 10.86 -3.93
CA PHE A 375 15.83 12.22 -3.52
C PHE A 375 16.94 12.88 -2.69
N TYR A 376 17.28 12.32 -1.52
CA TYR A 376 18.27 12.91 -0.59
C TYR A 376 19.72 12.56 -0.94
N CYS A 377 19.96 11.49 -1.70
CA CYS A 377 21.28 10.94 -1.97
C CYS A 377 21.66 11.01 -3.46
N PHE A 378 20.93 11.77 -4.29
CA PHE A 378 21.14 11.86 -5.74
C PHE A 378 22.56 12.29 -6.14
N ASN A 379 23.24 13.04 -5.25
CA ASN A 379 24.61 13.52 -5.44
C ASN A 379 25.68 12.51 -5.01
N ARG A 380 25.29 11.41 -4.36
CA ARG A 380 26.19 10.32 -4.00
C ARG A 380 26.41 9.43 -5.22
N CYS A 381 27.62 8.89 -5.34
CA CYS A 381 27.99 7.94 -6.38
C CYS A 381 27.84 8.43 -7.83
N GLN A 382 27.81 9.74 -8.09
CA GLN A 382 27.71 10.28 -9.47
C GLN A 382 28.88 9.87 -10.38
N MET A 383 30.05 9.58 -9.80
CA MET A 383 31.24 9.17 -10.55
C MET A 383 31.33 7.66 -10.78
N THR A 384 30.38 6.86 -10.27
CA THR A 384 30.44 5.41 -10.44
C THR A 384 30.02 5.00 -11.84
N ASN A 385 30.78 4.09 -12.44
CA ASN A 385 30.41 3.42 -13.70
C ASN A 385 29.64 2.11 -13.47
N LEU A 386 29.28 1.82 -12.21
CA LEU A 386 28.64 0.57 -11.82
C LEU A 386 27.26 0.41 -12.47
N ARG A 387 27.05 -0.72 -13.18
CA ARG A 387 25.81 -1.01 -13.92
C ARG A 387 24.92 -1.97 -13.17
N CYS A 388 24.06 -1.44 -12.31
CA CYS A 388 23.11 -2.25 -11.54
C CYS A 388 21.99 -2.83 -12.41
N ARG A 389 21.66 -4.11 -12.19
CA ARG A 389 20.61 -4.86 -12.90
C ARG A 389 19.33 -4.99 -12.07
N HIS A 390 18.27 -5.45 -12.72
CA HIS A 390 16.93 -5.69 -12.12
C HIS A 390 16.33 -4.48 -11.38
N GLY A 391 16.72 -3.26 -11.79
CA GLY A 391 16.29 -2.02 -11.16
C GLY A 391 17.06 -1.64 -9.88
N GLY A 392 18.15 -2.33 -9.58
CA GLY A 392 19.16 -1.91 -8.61
C GLY A 392 19.74 -0.52 -8.92
N TYR A 393 20.43 0.05 -7.96
CA TYR A 393 21.12 1.35 -8.09
C TYR A 393 22.38 1.38 -7.19
N PRO A 394 23.38 2.22 -7.46
CA PRO A 394 24.58 2.28 -6.63
C PRO A 394 24.24 2.57 -5.16
N ASP A 395 24.83 1.82 -4.24
CA ASP A 395 24.57 2.03 -2.81
C ASP A 395 25.19 3.36 -2.35
N PRO A 396 24.41 4.31 -1.81
CA PRO A 396 24.93 5.60 -1.37
C PRO A 396 25.94 5.53 -0.22
N ASN A 397 26.00 4.40 0.50
CA ASN A 397 27.00 4.11 1.53
C ASN A 397 28.26 3.42 0.99
N ASN A 398 28.18 2.79 -0.19
CA ASN A 398 29.31 2.17 -0.86
C ASN A 398 29.11 2.16 -2.38
N CYS A 399 29.69 3.15 -3.07
CA CYS A 399 29.49 3.37 -4.51
C CYS A 399 30.07 2.27 -5.43
N ASN A 400 30.75 1.27 -4.86
CA ASN A 400 31.34 0.14 -5.59
C ASN A 400 30.42 -1.10 -5.63
N VAL A 401 29.28 -1.06 -4.93
CA VAL A 401 28.29 -2.14 -4.90
C VAL A 401 26.89 -1.61 -5.17
N CYS A 402 26.06 -2.40 -5.83
CA CYS A 402 24.67 -2.06 -6.06
C CYS A 402 23.82 -2.41 -4.83
N LYS A 403 22.86 -1.54 -4.57
CA LYS A 403 21.72 -1.82 -3.74
C LYS A 403 20.68 -2.57 -4.57
N CYS A 404 20.36 -3.78 -4.14
CA CYS A 404 19.59 -4.73 -4.93
C CYS A 404 18.15 -4.89 -4.44
N PRO A 405 17.17 -5.13 -5.35
CA PRO A 405 15.86 -5.60 -4.94
C PRO A 405 15.97 -6.90 -4.14
N GLU A 406 15.07 -7.10 -3.20
CA GLU A 406 15.08 -8.28 -2.33
C GLU A 406 15.04 -9.59 -3.15
N GLY A 407 15.94 -10.52 -2.81
CA GLY A 407 16.20 -11.76 -3.54
C GLY A 407 17.33 -11.67 -4.57
N PHE A 408 17.86 -10.48 -4.86
CA PHE A 408 19.08 -10.31 -5.67
C PHE A 408 20.27 -9.86 -4.82
N GLY A 409 21.46 -10.19 -5.28
CA GLY A 409 22.72 -9.81 -4.65
C GLY A 409 23.89 -9.79 -5.65
N GLY A 410 25.09 -9.75 -5.09
CA GLY A 410 26.31 -9.52 -5.87
C GLY A 410 26.52 -8.04 -6.21
N GLN A 411 27.64 -7.74 -6.86
CA GLN A 411 28.06 -6.37 -7.13
C GLN A 411 27.07 -5.61 -8.02
N GLU A 412 26.46 -6.29 -8.99
CA GLU A 412 25.55 -5.71 -9.99
C GLU A 412 24.08 -6.16 -9.86
N CYS A 413 23.69 -6.83 -8.77
CA CYS A 413 22.35 -7.42 -8.59
C CYS A 413 22.00 -8.52 -9.60
N THR A 414 22.99 -9.23 -10.13
CA THR A 414 22.81 -10.35 -11.08
C THR A 414 22.66 -11.69 -10.39
N ASN A 415 23.22 -11.82 -9.18
CA ASN A 415 23.28 -13.08 -8.45
C ASN A 415 22.04 -13.21 -7.57
N LEU A 416 21.67 -14.45 -7.23
CA LEU A 416 20.72 -14.69 -6.14
C LEU A 416 21.28 -14.13 -4.81
N GLN A 417 20.42 -13.51 -4.01
CA GLN A 417 20.78 -13.11 -2.66
C GLN A 417 21.16 -14.34 -1.82
N TYR A 418 22.33 -14.32 -1.20
CA TYR A 418 22.82 -15.46 -0.44
C TYR A 418 21.96 -15.77 0.78
N SER A 419 21.64 -17.05 0.96
CA SER A 419 21.07 -17.64 2.18
C SER A 419 21.51 -19.10 2.27
N SER A 420 21.58 -19.68 3.48
CA SER A 420 22.03 -21.06 3.69
C SER A 420 21.09 -22.13 3.10
N CYS A 421 19.84 -21.77 2.83
CA CYS A 421 18.76 -22.63 2.34
C CYS A 421 18.39 -22.36 0.87
N GLY A 422 18.91 -21.27 0.30
CA GLY A 422 18.53 -20.79 -1.03
C GLY A 422 19.40 -21.34 -2.16
N TYR A 423 18.83 -21.46 -3.37
CA TYR A 423 19.57 -21.89 -4.56
C TYR A 423 18.91 -21.44 -5.86
N GLU A 424 19.69 -21.48 -6.95
CA GLU A 424 19.19 -21.28 -8.31
C GLU A 424 18.83 -22.63 -8.96
N LYS A 425 17.74 -22.69 -9.73
CA LYS A 425 17.27 -23.91 -10.42
C LYS A 425 16.81 -23.60 -11.84
N LEU A 426 17.40 -24.31 -12.80
CA LEU A 426 16.92 -24.33 -14.18
C LEU A 426 15.64 -25.17 -14.28
N ALA A 427 14.56 -24.56 -14.76
CA ALA A 427 13.28 -25.23 -14.97
C ALA A 427 13.35 -26.24 -16.13
N SER A 428 12.92 -27.47 -15.89
CA SER A 428 12.78 -28.51 -16.90
C SER A 428 11.41 -28.46 -17.58
N ASN A 429 11.22 -29.31 -18.60
CA ASN A 429 9.96 -29.49 -19.30
C ASN A 429 8.97 -30.40 -18.55
N GLU A 430 9.28 -30.75 -17.30
CA GLU A 430 8.45 -31.56 -16.41
C GLU A 430 8.18 -30.77 -15.14
N TRP A 431 7.09 -31.12 -14.44
CA TRP A 431 6.78 -30.49 -13.17
C TRP A 431 7.83 -30.85 -12.12
N GLN A 432 8.45 -29.83 -11.53
CA GLN A 432 9.43 -29.95 -10.46
C GLN A 432 8.86 -29.32 -9.19
N LEU A 433 9.33 -29.77 -8.03
CA LEU A 433 8.93 -29.25 -6.73
C LEU A 433 10.07 -28.47 -6.08
N LEU A 434 9.71 -27.32 -5.50
CA LEU A 434 10.47 -26.60 -4.50
C LEU A 434 9.68 -26.72 -3.20
N GLU A 435 10.24 -27.44 -2.24
CA GLU A 435 9.67 -27.64 -0.92
C GLU A 435 10.65 -27.08 0.11
N TYR A 436 10.13 -26.35 1.10
CA TYR A 436 10.92 -25.83 2.19
C TYR A 436 10.15 -25.86 3.50
N THR A 437 10.83 -26.33 4.54
CA THR A 437 10.38 -26.28 5.93
C THR A 437 11.47 -25.62 6.76
N GLY A 438 11.15 -24.53 7.44
CA GLY A 438 12.09 -23.86 8.33
C GLY A 438 11.63 -22.48 8.77
N SER A 439 12.54 -21.76 9.41
CA SER A 439 12.29 -20.43 10.02
C SER A 439 13.29 -19.37 9.56
N SER A 440 14.06 -19.63 8.49
CA SER A 440 15.10 -18.73 8.01
C SER A 440 14.59 -17.82 6.89
N ASN A 441 15.29 -16.69 6.68
CA ASN A 441 15.11 -15.94 5.44
C ASN A 441 15.85 -16.67 4.32
N CYS A 442 15.10 -17.12 3.31
CA CYS A 442 15.63 -17.92 2.21
C CYS A 442 15.22 -17.32 0.86
N TYR A 443 16.10 -17.48 -0.13
CA TYR A 443 15.91 -16.92 -1.46
C TYR A 443 16.15 -17.99 -2.51
N TRP A 444 15.22 -18.19 -3.44
CA TRP A 444 15.41 -19.09 -4.58
C TRP A 444 15.16 -18.35 -5.89
N LYS A 445 15.88 -18.77 -6.93
CA LYS A 445 15.69 -18.29 -8.30
C LYS A 445 15.39 -19.48 -9.19
N ILE A 446 14.19 -19.49 -9.76
CA ILE A 446 13.82 -20.47 -10.78
C ILE A 446 13.84 -19.75 -12.11
N TYR A 447 14.59 -20.28 -13.07
CA TYR A 447 14.79 -19.63 -14.37
C TYR A 447 14.71 -20.61 -15.53
N SER A 448 14.44 -20.10 -16.73
CA SER A 448 14.46 -20.84 -17.99
C SER A 448 15.35 -20.10 -18.99
N ARG A 449 15.86 -20.83 -19.99
CA ARG A 449 16.69 -20.25 -21.05
C ARG A 449 15.89 -19.33 -21.97
N ASN A 450 14.71 -19.79 -22.41
CA ASN A 450 14.02 -19.18 -23.55
C ASN A 450 12.54 -18.87 -23.33
N SER A 451 11.97 -19.26 -22.19
CA SER A 451 10.53 -19.22 -21.96
C SER A 451 10.19 -18.72 -20.57
N ARG A 452 8.92 -18.40 -20.37
CA ARG A 452 8.37 -18.03 -19.08
C ARG A 452 8.22 -19.28 -18.21
N ILE A 453 8.09 -19.08 -16.90
CA ILE A 453 7.91 -20.14 -15.93
C ILE A 453 6.43 -20.23 -15.59
N ARG A 454 5.87 -21.43 -15.70
CA ARG A 454 4.56 -21.73 -15.13
C ARG A 454 4.79 -22.34 -13.75
N PHE A 455 4.07 -21.85 -12.75
CA PHE A 455 4.23 -22.30 -11.38
C PHE A 455 2.91 -22.24 -10.62
N GLU A 456 2.84 -22.95 -9.51
CA GLU A 456 1.71 -22.93 -8.59
C GLU A 456 2.21 -23.14 -7.17
N LEU A 457 1.75 -22.30 -6.26
CA LEU A 457 1.99 -22.47 -4.83
C LEU A 457 0.93 -23.42 -4.30
N THR A 458 1.28 -24.67 -4.03
CA THR A 458 0.33 -25.73 -3.66
C THR A 458 0.10 -25.82 -2.17
N GLU A 459 1.10 -25.47 -1.35
CA GLU A 459 1.01 -25.50 0.10
C GLU A 459 1.63 -24.23 0.71
N THR A 460 1.05 -23.73 1.80
CA THR A 460 1.58 -22.58 2.54
C THR A 460 1.09 -22.60 3.98
N HIS A 461 2.02 -22.73 4.92
CA HIS A 461 1.76 -22.81 6.35
C HIS A 461 2.74 -21.90 7.11
N TYR A 462 2.42 -20.61 7.15
CA TYR A 462 3.14 -19.58 7.91
C TYR A 462 2.21 -18.97 8.97
N LYS A 463 2.72 -18.01 9.73
CA LYS A 463 1.87 -17.18 10.62
C LYS A 463 0.75 -16.51 9.83
N CYS A 464 -0.48 -16.96 10.07
CA CYS A 464 -1.67 -16.37 9.47
C CYS A 464 -1.94 -14.94 9.96
N ASP A 465 -1.90 -14.00 9.02
CA ASP A 465 -2.26 -12.60 9.22
C ASP A 465 -2.98 -12.06 7.95
N PRO A 466 -3.97 -11.15 8.08
CA PRO A 466 -4.50 -10.42 6.92
C PRO A 466 -3.43 -9.75 6.05
N VAL A 467 -2.37 -9.23 6.66
CA VAL A 467 -1.17 -8.75 5.96
C VAL A 467 -0.03 -9.67 6.39
N CYS A 468 0.43 -10.54 5.50
CA CYS A 468 1.41 -11.55 5.89
C CYS A 468 2.71 -10.88 6.38
N GLU A 469 2.97 -10.96 7.70
CA GLU A 469 4.23 -10.53 8.32
C GLU A 469 5.34 -11.58 8.13
N GLU A 470 4.93 -12.86 8.09
CA GLU A 470 5.72 -14.03 7.73
C GLU A 470 5.07 -14.65 6.50
N TYR A 471 5.86 -15.00 5.48
CA TYR A 471 5.32 -15.32 4.17
C TYR A 471 6.29 -16.09 3.29
N VAL A 472 5.70 -16.72 2.27
CA VAL A 472 6.36 -16.93 0.97
C VAL A 472 5.94 -15.79 0.03
N GLU A 473 6.91 -15.07 -0.52
CA GLU A 473 6.72 -14.04 -1.54
C GLU A 473 7.24 -14.55 -2.89
N VAL A 474 6.46 -14.37 -3.95
CA VAL A 474 6.87 -14.74 -5.30
C VAL A 474 6.88 -13.50 -6.19
N LYS A 475 8.07 -13.09 -6.62
CA LYS A 475 8.26 -12.05 -7.65
C LYS A 475 8.29 -12.73 -9.01
N HIS A 476 7.24 -12.51 -9.80
CA HIS A 476 7.04 -13.15 -11.11
C HIS A 476 6.75 -12.16 -12.25
N LYS A 477 6.75 -10.86 -11.96
CA LYS A 477 6.53 -9.78 -12.93
C LYS A 477 7.86 -9.34 -13.56
N LEU A 478 7.79 -8.55 -14.62
CA LEU A 478 8.99 -8.02 -15.29
C LEU A 478 9.82 -7.08 -14.38
N ASP A 479 9.17 -6.31 -13.51
CA ASP A 479 9.83 -5.35 -12.65
C ASP A 479 10.07 -5.91 -11.25
N PHE A 480 11.26 -6.47 -11.04
CA PHE A 480 11.69 -7.06 -9.78
C PHE A 480 11.90 -6.05 -8.63
N GLN A 481 11.86 -4.75 -8.91
CA GLN A 481 11.90 -3.72 -7.86
C GLN A 481 10.65 -3.80 -6.97
N THR A 482 9.50 -4.10 -7.58
CA THR A 482 8.22 -4.18 -6.88
C THR A 482 8.14 -5.43 -6.01
N SER A 483 7.45 -5.33 -4.89
CA SER A 483 7.19 -6.50 -4.04
C SER A 483 6.39 -7.54 -4.82
N GLY A 484 6.69 -8.81 -4.64
CA GLY A 484 5.90 -9.92 -5.17
C GLY A 484 4.60 -10.10 -4.38
N PHE A 485 3.76 -11.03 -4.82
CA PHE A 485 2.60 -11.41 -3.99
C PHE A 485 3.08 -12.26 -2.81
N ARG A 486 2.44 -12.10 -1.66
CA ARG A 486 2.72 -12.83 -0.42
C ARG A 486 1.61 -13.79 -0.07
N SER A 487 1.98 -14.99 0.37
CA SER A 487 1.06 -15.95 0.98
C SER A 487 1.58 -16.42 2.32
N CYS A 488 0.65 -16.68 3.25
CA CYS A 488 0.98 -17.17 4.60
C CYS A 488 -0.04 -18.18 5.18
N CYS A 489 -1.33 -18.06 4.83
CA CYS A 489 -2.37 -18.93 5.37
C CYS A 489 -2.75 -20.10 4.48
N LEU A 490 -3.03 -19.80 3.21
CA LEU A 490 -3.58 -20.72 2.25
C LEU A 490 -2.83 -20.52 0.94
N PRO A 491 -2.59 -21.59 0.17
CA PRO A 491 -1.99 -21.47 -1.14
C PRO A 491 -2.81 -20.53 -2.04
N ILE A 492 -2.13 -19.90 -2.99
CA ILE A 492 -2.80 -19.20 -4.07
C ILE A 492 -3.20 -20.25 -5.10
N VAL A 493 -4.51 -20.49 -5.19
CA VAL A 493 -5.06 -21.54 -6.05
C VAL A 493 -4.85 -21.18 -7.53
N GLY A 494 -4.35 -22.15 -8.29
CA GLY A 494 -4.25 -22.08 -9.75
C GLY A 494 -2.85 -21.77 -10.27
N GLU A 495 -2.61 -22.19 -11.50
CA GLU A 495 -1.35 -21.97 -12.20
C GLU A 495 -1.16 -20.49 -12.57
N ILE A 496 0.05 -20.00 -12.30
CA ILE A 496 0.50 -18.66 -12.64
C ILE A 496 1.60 -18.78 -13.69
N LEU A 497 1.49 -17.97 -14.74
CA LEU A 497 2.54 -17.80 -15.73
C LEU A 497 3.32 -16.53 -15.39
N SER A 498 4.63 -16.63 -15.20
CA SER A 498 5.49 -15.47 -15.01
C SER A 498 5.45 -14.54 -16.22
N GLU A 499 5.83 -13.29 -16.03
CA GLU A 499 5.99 -12.32 -17.11
C GLU A 499 7.42 -12.36 -17.68
N ASP A 500 8.41 -12.67 -16.83
CA ASP A 500 9.81 -12.87 -17.22
C ASP A 500 10.19 -14.36 -17.35
N LYS A 501 11.40 -14.66 -17.83
CA LYS A 501 11.98 -16.02 -17.91
C LYS A 501 12.46 -16.56 -16.56
N MET A 502 12.25 -15.82 -15.48
CA MET A 502 12.60 -16.22 -14.13
C MET A 502 11.59 -15.72 -13.11
N ILE A 503 11.59 -16.38 -11.96
CA ILE A 503 10.86 -15.99 -10.76
C ILE A 503 11.82 -16.03 -9.56
N ILE A 504 11.58 -15.14 -8.60
CA ILE A 504 12.28 -15.13 -7.32
C ILE A 504 11.29 -15.51 -6.24
N ILE A 505 11.66 -16.46 -5.39
CA ILE A 505 10.89 -16.92 -4.25
C ILE A 505 11.63 -16.50 -2.99
N ILE A 506 10.93 -15.85 -2.08
CA ILE A 506 11.47 -15.35 -0.82
C ILE A 506 10.66 -16.00 0.30
N SER A 507 11.32 -16.70 1.22
CA SER A 507 10.71 -17.14 2.47
C SER A 507 11.17 -16.23 3.60
N ARG A 508 10.22 -15.80 4.44
CA ARG A 508 10.48 -15.11 5.69
C ARG A 508 9.59 -15.70 6.78
N ALA A 509 10.21 -16.26 7.80
CA ALA A 509 9.51 -16.76 8.98
C ALA A 509 10.30 -16.48 10.25
N SER A 510 9.62 -16.50 11.39
CA SER A 510 10.24 -16.43 12.73
C SER A 510 10.14 -17.76 13.48
N ARG A 511 9.33 -18.68 12.96
CA ARG A 511 9.04 -20.00 13.49
C ARG A 511 9.01 -21.03 12.35
N PRO A 512 9.08 -22.34 12.65
CA PRO A 512 8.94 -23.36 11.63
C PRO A 512 7.68 -23.13 10.78
N SER A 513 7.90 -22.92 9.49
CA SER A 513 6.89 -22.65 8.48
C SER A 513 7.20 -23.49 7.25
N HIS A 514 6.17 -23.74 6.42
CA HIS A 514 6.28 -24.65 5.30
C HIS A 514 5.64 -24.09 4.04
N PHE A 515 6.23 -24.38 2.88
CA PHE A 515 5.55 -24.23 1.59
C PHE A 515 6.02 -25.27 0.58
N VAL A 516 5.14 -25.53 -0.38
CA VAL A 516 5.45 -26.28 -1.60
C VAL A 516 5.06 -25.41 -2.80
N LEU A 517 6.00 -25.22 -3.71
CA LEU A 517 5.79 -24.58 -5.00
C LEU A 517 6.19 -25.56 -6.10
N ARG A 518 5.27 -25.85 -7.01
CA ARG A 518 5.57 -26.61 -8.22
C ARG A 518 5.82 -25.67 -9.38
N PHE A 519 6.74 -26.02 -10.27
CA PHE A 519 7.10 -25.20 -11.42
C PHE A 519 7.49 -26.04 -12.63
N ILE A 520 7.36 -25.45 -13.81
CA ILE A 520 7.69 -26.05 -15.10
C ILE A 520 8.10 -24.96 -16.09
N ASN A 521 8.99 -25.30 -17.00
CA ASN A 521 9.25 -24.50 -18.20
C ASN A 521 7.96 -24.40 -19.03
N ALA A 522 7.44 -23.18 -19.24
CA ALA A 522 6.30 -23.01 -20.13
C ALA A 522 6.77 -23.24 -21.58
N GLN A 523 6.36 -24.36 -22.17
CA GLN A 523 6.63 -24.64 -23.58
C GLN A 523 6.26 -23.41 -24.44
N PRO A 524 7.08 -23.07 -25.46
CA PRO A 524 6.68 -22.09 -26.46
C PRO A 524 5.30 -22.47 -26.96
N ILE A 525 4.39 -21.50 -27.06
CA ILE A 525 3.17 -21.72 -27.83
C ILE A 525 3.66 -21.91 -29.26
N GLU A 526 3.83 -23.16 -29.70
CA GLU A 526 3.92 -23.43 -31.13
C GLU A 526 2.70 -22.75 -31.76
N PRO A 527 2.86 -21.95 -32.83
CA PRO A 527 1.71 -21.46 -33.56
C PRO A 527 0.98 -22.70 -34.04
N LYS A 528 -0.02 -23.17 -33.28
CA LYS A 528 -0.91 -24.24 -33.73
C LYS A 528 -1.40 -23.77 -35.08
N SER A 529 -0.95 -24.47 -36.12
CA SER A 529 -1.45 -24.26 -37.45
C SER A 529 -2.96 -24.27 -37.31
N LEU A 530 -3.58 -23.12 -37.54
CA LEU A 530 -4.98 -23.06 -37.92
C LEU A 530 -5.07 -23.67 -39.32
N THR A 531 -4.66 -24.93 -39.47
CA THR A 531 -5.13 -25.81 -40.53
C THR A 531 -6.55 -26.16 -40.17
N LEU A 532 -7.44 -25.17 -40.31
CA LEU A 532 -8.81 -25.45 -40.69
C LEU A 532 -8.69 -26.17 -42.03
N THR A 533 -8.80 -27.50 -41.99
CA THR A 533 -9.05 -28.31 -43.17
C THR A 533 -10.35 -27.82 -43.79
N TYR A 534 -10.26 -26.84 -44.69
CA TYR A 534 -11.35 -26.42 -45.54
C TYR A 534 -11.57 -27.56 -46.53
N LYS A 535 -12.51 -28.46 -46.19
CA LYS A 535 -13.07 -29.39 -47.17
C LYS A 535 -13.66 -28.55 -48.29
N ARG A 536 -13.01 -28.59 -49.45
CA ARG A 536 -13.48 -27.99 -50.71
C ARG A 536 -14.88 -28.53 -51.00
N THR A 537 -15.89 -27.69 -50.87
CA THR A 537 -17.17 -27.87 -51.58
C THR A 537 -17.31 -26.74 -52.62
N PRO A 538 -17.94 -27.02 -53.78
CA PRO A 538 -17.73 -26.24 -55.01
C PRO A 538 -18.43 -24.87 -55.00
N PRO A 539 -18.04 -23.94 -55.90
CA PRO A 539 -18.37 -22.53 -55.79
C PRO A 539 -19.85 -22.29 -56.09
N MET A 540 -20.59 -21.79 -55.10
CA MET A 540 -21.91 -21.20 -55.33
C MET A 540 -21.77 -19.69 -55.56
N LYS A 541 -22.41 -19.25 -56.65
CA LYS A 541 -22.35 -17.95 -57.30
C LYS A 541 -22.54 -16.76 -56.34
N ASN A 542 -21.71 -15.74 -56.59
CA ASN A 542 -21.76 -14.40 -56.01
C ASN A 542 -23.18 -13.81 -56.02
N ASN A 543 -23.80 -13.67 -54.85
CA ASN A 543 -24.82 -12.66 -54.63
C ASN A 543 -24.34 -11.76 -53.48
N PHE A 544 -23.79 -10.61 -53.87
CA PHE A 544 -23.41 -9.52 -52.98
C PHE A 544 -24.64 -9.03 -52.18
N ILE A 545 -24.75 -9.44 -50.92
CA ILE A 545 -25.62 -8.73 -49.96
C ILE A 545 -24.70 -7.77 -49.19
N ARG A 546 -24.67 -6.51 -49.65
CA ARG A 546 -24.07 -5.38 -48.94
C ARG A 546 -24.69 -5.28 -47.54
N CYS A 547 -23.94 -5.65 -46.51
CA CYS A 547 -24.29 -5.32 -45.12
C CYS A 547 -24.19 -3.80 -44.92
N LYS A 548 -25.30 -3.08 -45.15
CA LYS A 548 -25.45 -1.70 -44.70
C LYS A 548 -25.43 -1.70 -43.16
N CYS A 549 -24.34 -1.21 -42.57
CA CYS A 549 -24.29 -0.80 -41.18
C CYS A 549 -25.33 0.31 -40.96
N ARG A 550 -26.55 -0.02 -40.52
CA ARG A 550 -27.48 0.97 -39.99
C ARG A 550 -27.08 1.26 -38.55
N ILE A 551 -26.41 2.40 -38.38
CA ILE A 551 -26.15 3.01 -37.07
C ILE A 551 -27.50 3.25 -36.38
N ILE A 552 -27.73 2.57 -35.26
CA ILE A 552 -28.90 2.79 -34.42
C ILE A 552 -28.62 4.03 -33.56
N VAL A 553 -29.11 5.19 -33.99
CA VAL A 553 -29.10 6.42 -33.20
C VAL A 553 -30.27 6.37 -32.22
N ILE A 554 -29.98 6.07 -30.95
CA ILE A 554 -30.95 6.14 -29.86
C ILE A 554 -31.10 7.61 -29.46
N LYS A 555 -32.10 8.31 -30.01
CA LYS A 555 -32.55 9.61 -29.50
C LYS A 555 -33.45 9.37 -28.26
N CYS A 556 -32.87 9.43 -27.07
CA CYS A 556 -33.63 9.46 -25.82
C CYS A 556 -34.29 10.83 -25.64
N LYS A 557 -35.59 10.95 -25.92
CA LYS A 557 -36.39 12.09 -25.45
C LYS A 557 -36.85 11.80 -24.02
N PHE A 558 -36.48 12.68 -23.10
CA PHE A 558 -36.86 12.68 -21.69
C PHE A 558 -38.38 12.63 -21.52
N ARG A 559 -38.94 11.49 -21.10
CA ARG A 559 -40.12 11.38 -20.22
C ARG A 559 -40.38 9.92 -19.84
N ARG A 560 -40.19 9.62 -18.55
CA ARG A 560 -40.66 8.46 -17.76
C ARG A 560 -40.69 7.09 -18.48
N LEU A 561 -39.59 6.34 -18.39
CA LEU A 561 -39.53 4.92 -18.76
C LEU A 561 -39.77 4.03 -17.53
N HIS A 562 -41.04 3.71 -17.26
CA HIS A 562 -41.38 2.39 -16.75
C HIS A 562 -41.68 1.51 -17.99
N ASN A 563 -41.08 0.31 -18.05
CA ASN A 563 -41.34 -0.77 -19.02
C ASN A 563 -40.79 -0.62 -20.45
N CYS A 564 -39.47 -0.78 -20.63
CA CYS A 564 -38.94 -1.25 -21.92
C CYS A 564 -38.95 -2.79 -21.97
N LYS A 565 -39.96 -3.36 -22.64
CA LYS A 565 -39.93 -4.76 -23.10
C LYS A 565 -39.21 -4.82 -24.45
N THR A 566 -38.06 -5.48 -24.53
CA THR A 566 -37.41 -5.84 -25.80
C THR A 566 -37.95 -7.18 -26.28
N THR A 567 -38.79 -7.16 -27.31
CA THR A 567 -39.21 -8.34 -28.08
C THR A 567 -38.28 -8.51 -29.28
N TYR A 568 -37.58 -9.64 -29.35
CA TYR A 568 -36.75 -10.04 -30.49
C TYR A 568 -37.56 -10.92 -31.44
N PRO A 569 -37.71 -10.59 -32.74
CA PRO A 569 -38.22 -11.53 -33.71
C PRO A 569 -37.06 -12.41 -34.22
N ILE A 570 -37.13 -13.68 -33.85
CA ILE A 570 -36.26 -14.76 -34.33
C ILE A 570 -36.66 -15.07 -35.78
N LYS A 571 -35.84 -14.66 -36.76
CA LYS A 571 -35.87 -15.23 -38.10
C LYS A 571 -34.55 -15.96 -38.37
N ASP A 572 -34.74 -17.20 -38.78
CA ASP A 572 -33.78 -18.16 -39.31
C ASP A 572 -32.98 -19.04 -38.33
N ARG A 573 -33.59 -20.21 -38.06
CA ARG A 573 -33.15 -21.28 -37.16
C ARG A 573 -32.22 -22.30 -37.83
N SER A 574 -31.67 -22.00 -39.00
CA SER A 574 -31.04 -22.99 -39.88
C SER A 574 -29.49 -23.03 -39.84
N ARG A 575 -28.80 -22.19 -39.06
CA ARG A 575 -27.32 -22.12 -39.07
C ARG A 575 -26.58 -22.39 -37.75
N LEU A 576 -27.24 -22.94 -36.73
CA LEU A 576 -26.60 -23.23 -35.43
C LEU A 576 -26.45 -24.73 -35.10
N ASN A 577 -26.51 -25.61 -36.09
CA ASN A 577 -26.44 -27.07 -35.91
C ASN A 577 -25.04 -27.70 -36.12
N SER A 578 -23.95 -26.98 -35.87
CA SER A 578 -22.59 -27.53 -36.03
C SER A 578 -21.69 -27.35 -34.82
N SER A 579 -22.14 -27.77 -33.63
CA SER A 579 -21.23 -28.38 -32.64
C SER A 579 -22.02 -29.03 -31.50
N ARG A 580 -21.62 -30.26 -31.12
CA ARG A 580 -22.10 -30.97 -29.92
C ARG A 580 -21.94 -30.14 -28.63
N PHE A 581 -21.10 -29.11 -28.65
CA PHE A 581 -20.77 -28.27 -27.50
C PHE A 581 -21.85 -27.23 -27.17
N ALA A 582 -22.67 -26.81 -28.14
CA ALA A 582 -23.72 -25.80 -27.91
C ALA A 582 -24.97 -26.32 -27.17
N ARG A 583 -25.11 -27.63 -26.93
CA ARG A 583 -26.30 -28.21 -26.29
C ARG A 583 -26.34 -28.08 -24.76
N ARG A 584 -25.27 -27.66 -24.09
CA ARG A 584 -25.24 -27.65 -22.61
C ARG A 584 -25.46 -26.30 -21.92
N PHE A 585 -25.47 -25.17 -22.64
CA PHE A 585 -25.57 -23.85 -22.00
C PHE A 585 -26.84 -23.04 -22.29
N LEU A 586 -27.83 -23.60 -23.00
CA LEU A 586 -29.11 -22.92 -23.25
C LEU A 586 -30.27 -23.33 -22.32
N ASN A 587 -30.01 -24.09 -21.25
CA ASN A 587 -31.06 -24.58 -20.34
C ASN A 587 -30.88 -24.21 -18.87
N VAL A 588 -30.39 -23.00 -18.55
CA VAL A 588 -30.46 -22.47 -17.18
C VAL A 588 -31.46 -21.32 -17.14
N LYS A 589 -32.73 -21.65 -16.86
CA LYS A 589 -33.77 -20.70 -16.45
C LYS A 589 -33.45 -20.21 -15.04
N PHE A 590 -32.97 -18.98 -14.87
CA PHE A 590 -32.96 -18.33 -13.56
C PHE A 590 -34.38 -17.81 -13.26
N PRO A 591 -35.01 -18.22 -12.13
CA PRO A 591 -36.31 -17.70 -11.73
C PRO A 591 -36.15 -16.27 -11.23
N VAL A 592 -36.65 -15.30 -12.01
CA VAL A 592 -36.85 -13.92 -11.57
C VAL A 592 -38.05 -13.91 -10.63
N LYS A 593 -37.82 -13.98 -9.31
CA LYS A 593 -38.82 -13.57 -8.32
C LYS A 593 -38.72 -12.06 -8.14
N SER A 594 -39.63 -11.34 -8.78
CA SER A 594 -39.99 -9.97 -8.42
C SER A 594 -40.63 -9.98 -7.03
N SER A 595 -39.99 -9.40 -6.02
CA SER A 595 -40.69 -8.98 -4.81
C SER A 595 -40.52 -7.47 -4.63
N ASN A 596 -41.69 -6.82 -4.63
CA ASN A 596 -41.85 -5.39 -4.42
C ASN A 596 -41.27 -5.00 -3.06
N TYR A 597 -40.24 -4.15 -3.07
CA TYR A 597 -39.82 -3.36 -1.93
C TYR A 597 -40.85 -2.26 -1.67
N ASN A 598 -41.68 -2.41 -0.64
CA ASN A 598 -42.38 -1.29 -0.02
C ASN A 598 -42.90 -1.65 1.38
N LYS A 599 -42.44 -0.87 2.38
CA LYS A 599 -42.93 -0.76 3.77
C LYS A 599 -42.63 -2.02 4.63
N SER A 600 -42.17 -1.97 5.87
CA SER A 600 -42.26 -0.99 6.96
C SER A 600 -41.25 -1.40 8.04
N TYR A 601 -40.83 -0.43 8.83
CA TYR A 601 -39.99 -0.57 10.01
C TYR A 601 -40.51 -1.65 10.98
N ASN A 602 -39.60 -2.47 11.53
CA ASN A 602 -39.81 -3.11 12.82
C ASN A 602 -38.48 -3.26 13.56
N TYR A 603 -38.44 -2.67 14.75
CA TYR A 603 -37.40 -2.77 15.76
C TYR A 603 -37.18 -4.24 16.16
N TYR A 604 -35.97 -4.77 15.98
CA TYR A 604 -35.55 -5.98 16.68
C TYR A 604 -34.80 -5.60 17.96
N ARG A 605 -35.54 -5.71 19.06
CA ARG A 605 -35.09 -5.60 20.45
C ARG A 605 -34.11 -6.75 20.77
N TYR A 606 -33.08 -6.42 21.54
CA TYR A 606 -32.08 -7.32 22.11
C TYR A 606 -32.70 -8.48 22.91
N PRO A 607 -32.16 -9.72 22.81
CA PRO A 607 -32.46 -10.78 23.77
C PRO A 607 -31.67 -10.55 25.05
N ARG A 608 -32.40 -10.36 26.15
CA ARG A 608 -31.89 -10.43 27.53
C ARG A 608 -31.58 -11.89 27.88
N ARG A 609 -30.53 -12.04 28.70
CA ARG A 609 -30.14 -13.23 29.47
C ARG A 609 -31.36 -13.97 30.05
N SER A 610 -31.38 -15.29 29.87
CA SER A 610 -32.03 -16.22 30.80
C SER A 610 -30.95 -17.06 31.47
N THR A 611 -30.87 -16.91 32.78
CA THR A 611 -30.19 -17.76 33.73
C THR A 611 -30.97 -19.05 33.93
N SER A 612 -30.30 -20.19 33.75
CA SER A 612 -30.49 -21.42 34.51
C SER A 612 -29.18 -22.20 34.47
#